data_AF-G3LS00-F1
#
_entry.id   AF-G3LS00-F1
#
_cell.length_a   1.000
_cell.length_b   1.000
_cell.length_c   1.000
_cell.angle_alpha   90.00
_cell.angle_beta   90.00
_cell.angle_gamma   90.00
#
_symmetry.space_group_name_H-M   'P 1'
#
loop_
_entity.id
_entity.type
_entity.pdbx_description
1 polymer ?
#
loop_
_entity_poly.entity_id
_entity_poly.type
_entity_poly.pdbx_seq_one_letter_code
_entity_poly.pdbx_strand_id
1 'polypeptide(L)'
;DQQVKFFWTIVGDSISIAARGEKKSGYLAIGFGSEMTNSYAYVGWFDRNGTGHVNTYWIDGESASAVHPTTENMTYVRCKSEEGIITLEFTRPLKPSCSHRDRPECKNMIDPTTPLKVIWAMGAKWTDGQLTERNMHSVTSQRPVRVMLTRGSAEADQDLRPVLGVHGFMMFLAWGILLPGGILSARYLKHIKGDGWFKIH
;
A
#
# COMPACT_ATOMS: atom_id res chain seq x y z
N ASP A 1 6.07 -0.79 6.18
CA ASP A 1 4.65 -1.15 6.25
C ASP A 1 4.39 -2.65 6.46
N GLN A 2 4.81 -3.23 7.59
CA GLN A 2 4.54 -4.63 7.97
C GLN A 2 3.17 -4.78 8.67
N GLN A 3 2.13 -4.08 8.19
CA GLN A 3 0.82 -4.07 8.87
C GLN A 3 -0.18 -5.07 8.28
N VAL A 4 0.14 -5.67 7.13
CA VAL A 4 -0.66 -6.68 6.46
C VAL A 4 0.28 -7.75 5.94
N LYS A 5 -0.03 -9.02 6.19
CA LYS A 5 0.61 -10.18 5.56
C LYS A 5 -0.21 -10.60 4.37
N PHE A 6 0.45 -10.77 3.22
CA PHE A 6 -0.16 -11.17 1.96
C PHE A 6 0.39 -12.53 1.55
N PHE A 7 -0.50 -13.46 1.23
CA PHE A 7 -0.19 -14.82 0.83
C PHE A 7 -0.91 -15.12 -0.48
N TRP A 8 -0.26 -15.89 -1.34
CA TRP A 8 -0.86 -16.33 -2.59
C TRP A 8 -0.35 -17.70 -2.99
N THR A 9 -1.16 -18.40 -3.77
CA THR A 9 -0.79 -19.64 -4.46
C THR A 9 -1.42 -19.62 -5.84
N ILE A 10 -0.67 -19.98 -6.87
CA ILE A 10 -1.19 -20.13 -8.23
C ILE A 10 -1.34 -21.62 -8.53
N VAL A 11 -2.50 -22.01 -9.04
CA VAL A 11 -2.79 -23.37 -9.52
C VAL A 11 -3.49 -23.28 -10.87
N GLY A 12 -2.82 -23.71 -11.93
CA GLY A 12 -3.31 -23.56 -13.30
C GLY A 12 -3.61 -22.09 -13.63
N ASP A 13 -4.83 -21.82 -14.09
CA ASP A 13 -5.30 -20.46 -14.42
C ASP A 13 -6.02 -19.75 -13.26
N SER A 14 -5.83 -20.21 -12.02
CA SER A 14 -6.43 -19.61 -10.82
C SER A 14 -5.38 -19.18 -9.80
N ILE A 15 -5.73 -18.15 -9.03
CA ILE A 15 -4.94 -17.66 -7.90
C ILE A 15 -5.79 -17.69 -6.63
N SER A 16 -5.27 -18.34 -5.60
CA SER A 16 -5.78 -18.26 -4.23
C SER A 16 -5.00 -17.18 -3.49
N ILE A 17 -5.69 -16.28 -2.82
CA ILE A 17 -5.14 -15.14 -2.11
C ILE A 17 -5.66 -15.14 -0.69
N ALA A 18 -4.76 -14.88 0.26
CA ALA A 18 -5.12 -14.57 1.63
C ALA A 18 -4.41 -13.29 2.08
N ALA A 19 -5.13 -12.41 2.76
CA ALA A 19 -4.56 -11.23 3.38
C ALA A 19 -5.00 -11.15 4.84
N ARG A 20 -4.03 -10.92 5.72
CA ARG A 20 -4.24 -10.81 7.17
C ARG A 20 -3.69 -9.49 7.67
N GLY A 21 -4.51 -8.72 8.40
CA GLY A 21 -4.02 -7.55 9.13
C GLY A 21 -3.14 -7.96 10.31
N GLU A 22 -2.27 -7.08 10.77
CA GLU A 22 -1.50 -7.26 12.01
C GLU A 22 -2.06 -6.41 13.16
N LYS A 23 -3.14 -5.65 12.91
CA LYS A 23 -3.81 -4.79 13.88
C LYS A 23 -5.32 -5.00 13.84
N LYS A 24 -5.95 -4.65 14.97
CA LYS A 24 -7.41 -4.66 15.08
C LYS A 24 -8.03 -3.67 14.10
N SER A 25 -9.03 -4.11 13.35
CA SER A 25 -9.72 -3.30 12.36
C SER A 25 -11.16 -3.79 12.19
N GLY A 26 -12.05 -2.91 11.70
CA GLY A 26 -13.41 -3.28 11.34
C GLY A 26 -13.52 -3.81 9.91
N TYR A 27 -12.55 -3.48 9.05
CA TYR A 27 -12.37 -4.10 7.75
C TYR A 27 -10.89 -4.14 7.36
N LEU A 28 -10.55 -5.08 6.49
CA LEU A 28 -9.29 -5.16 5.76
C LEU A 28 -9.60 -5.08 4.27
N ALA A 29 -8.94 -4.16 3.57
CA ALA A 29 -9.02 -4.02 2.13
C ALA A 29 -7.64 -4.27 1.50
N ILE A 30 -7.63 -5.02 0.39
CA ILE A 30 -6.48 -5.11 -0.51
C ILE A 30 -6.90 -4.58 -1.88
N GLY A 31 -6.02 -3.85 -2.55
CA GLY A 31 -6.27 -3.30 -3.88
C GLY A 31 -5.21 -3.74 -4.88
N PHE A 32 -5.62 -4.13 -6.08
CA PHE A 32 -4.72 -4.34 -7.21
C PHE A 32 -4.61 -3.05 -8.00
N GLY A 33 -3.42 -2.45 -7.94
CA GLY A 33 -3.17 -1.10 -8.45
C GLY A 33 -1.95 -0.47 -7.80
N SER A 34 -1.56 0.70 -8.30
CA SER A 34 -0.48 1.49 -7.69
C SER A 34 -1.00 2.45 -6.63
N GLU A 35 -2.25 2.89 -6.78
CA GLU A 35 -2.92 3.92 -6.00
C GLU A 35 -4.38 3.49 -5.78
N MET A 36 -5.11 4.20 -4.92
CA MET A 36 -6.53 3.93 -4.66
C MET A 36 -7.38 4.12 -5.92
N THR A 37 -7.16 5.23 -6.63
CA THR A 37 -7.85 5.54 -7.88
C THR A 37 -7.43 4.57 -8.99
N ASN A 38 -8.40 4.12 -9.78
CA ASN A 38 -8.25 3.11 -10.83
C ASN A 38 -7.71 1.77 -10.32
N SER A 39 -8.19 1.30 -9.17
CA SER A 39 -7.80 0.01 -8.60
C SER A 39 -8.99 -0.91 -8.34
N TYR A 40 -8.70 -2.21 -8.34
CA TYR A 40 -9.66 -3.25 -7.98
C TYR A 40 -9.46 -3.64 -6.53
N ALA A 41 -10.46 -3.40 -5.68
CA ALA A 41 -10.38 -3.65 -4.26
C ALA A 41 -11.17 -4.90 -3.85
N TYR A 42 -10.62 -5.62 -2.88
CA TYR A 42 -11.27 -6.73 -2.18
C TYR A 42 -11.32 -6.36 -0.72
N VAL A 43 -12.52 -6.26 -0.17
CA VAL A 43 -12.74 -5.82 1.19
C VAL A 43 -13.34 -6.95 2.00
N GLY A 44 -12.68 -7.33 3.09
CA GLY A 44 -13.16 -8.28 4.08
C GLY A 44 -13.62 -7.56 5.34
N TRP A 45 -14.85 -7.86 5.80
CA TRP A 45 -15.41 -7.28 7.03
C TRP A 45 -16.42 -8.23 7.68
N PHE A 46 -16.91 -7.84 8.84
CA PHE A 46 -17.99 -8.53 9.54
C PHE A 46 -19.23 -7.64 9.61
N ASP A 47 -20.39 -8.20 9.28
CA ASP A 47 -21.66 -7.51 9.46
C ASP A 47 -22.08 -7.45 10.93
N ARG A 48 -23.24 -6.83 11.20
CA ARG A 48 -23.78 -6.72 12.57
C ARG A 48 -24.20 -8.06 13.17
N ASN A 49 -24.42 -9.07 12.33
CA ASN A 49 -24.80 -10.41 12.76
C ASN A 49 -23.56 -11.30 13.00
N GLY A 50 -22.35 -10.77 12.82
CA GLY A 50 -21.10 -11.51 12.96
C GLY A 50 -20.79 -12.42 11.77
N THR A 51 -21.46 -12.24 10.63
CA THR A 51 -21.13 -12.97 9.40
C THR A 51 -19.98 -12.26 8.68
N GLY A 52 -18.94 -13.01 8.34
CA GLY A 52 -17.80 -12.51 7.59
C GLY A 52 -18.11 -12.44 6.09
N HIS A 53 -17.85 -11.30 5.48
CA HIS A 53 -18.07 -11.03 4.05
C HIS A 53 -16.76 -10.68 3.37
N VAL A 54 -16.64 -11.00 2.07
CA VAL A 54 -15.59 -10.46 1.20
C VAL A 54 -16.23 -10.05 -0.12
N ASN A 55 -16.22 -8.76 -0.42
CA ASN A 55 -16.76 -8.22 -1.68
C ASN A 55 -15.69 -7.53 -2.50
N THR A 56 -15.98 -7.43 -3.81
CA THR A 56 -15.12 -6.78 -4.81
C THR A 56 -15.65 -5.42 -5.19
N TYR A 57 -14.74 -4.48 -5.43
CA TYR A 57 -15.05 -3.12 -5.81
C TYR A 57 -14.09 -2.62 -6.90
N TRP A 58 -14.58 -1.72 -7.73
CA TRP A 58 -13.79 -0.88 -8.60
C TRP A 58 -13.77 0.54 -8.03
N ILE A 59 -12.60 1.14 -7.92
CA ILE A 59 -12.42 2.47 -7.34
C ILE A 59 -11.95 3.42 -8.43
N ASP A 60 -12.75 4.44 -8.75
CA ASP A 60 -12.43 5.45 -9.78
C ASP A 60 -12.16 6.85 -9.21
N GLY A 61 -12.06 6.96 -7.88
CA GLY A 61 -11.72 8.20 -7.18
C GLY A 61 -11.53 7.98 -5.67
N GLU A 62 -11.27 9.06 -4.94
CA GLU A 62 -10.89 9.00 -3.52
C GLU A 62 -12.06 9.15 -2.54
N SER A 63 -13.26 9.48 -3.04
CA SER A 63 -14.45 9.64 -2.20
C SER A 63 -15.21 8.31 -2.04
N ALA A 64 -16.04 8.22 -1.00
CA ALA A 64 -16.87 7.03 -0.78
C ALA A 64 -17.82 6.71 -1.94
N SER A 65 -18.26 7.72 -2.70
CA SER A 65 -19.13 7.56 -3.87
C SER A 65 -18.42 7.01 -5.11
N ALA A 66 -17.09 7.00 -5.11
CA ALA A 66 -16.24 6.53 -6.20
C ALA A 66 -15.86 5.04 -6.04
N VAL A 67 -16.43 4.37 -5.04
CA VAL A 67 -16.23 2.95 -4.78
C VAL A 67 -17.46 2.19 -5.28
N HIS A 68 -17.30 1.50 -6.39
CA HIS A 68 -18.39 0.83 -7.09
C HIS A 68 -18.32 -0.68 -6.87
N PRO A 69 -19.39 -1.35 -6.40
CA PRO A 69 -19.38 -2.80 -6.25
C PRO A 69 -19.24 -3.48 -7.62
N THR A 70 -18.41 -4.51 -7.68
CA THR A 70 -18.22 -5.35 -8.88
C THR A 70 -18.71 -6.78 -8.61
N THR A 71 -18.81 -7.58 -9.67
CA THR A 71 -19.14 -9.00 -9.55
C THR A 71 -18.09 -9.84 -10.24
N GLU A 72 -17.29 -10.55 -9.45
CA GLU A 72 -16.27 -11.47 -9.94
C GLU A 72 -16.59 -12.92 -9.58
N ASN A 73 -16.11 -13.86 -10.38
CA ASN A 73 -16.24 -15.29 -10.11
C ASN A 73 -15.22 -15.73 -9.05
N MET A 74 -15.58 -15.53 -7.78
CA MET A 74 -14.76 -15.91 -6.63
C MET A 74 -15.27 -17.19 -5.99
N THR A 75 -14.34 -18.07 -5.60
CA THR A 75 -14.62 -19.30 -4.87
C THR A 75 -13.79 -19.34 -3.58
N TYR A 76 -14.12 -20.26 -2.67
CA TYR A 76 -13.45 -20.39 -1.36
C TYR A 76 -13.37 -19.08 -0.57
N VAL A 77 -14.41 -18.25 -0.69
CA VAL A 77 -14.49 -16.95 -0.01
C VAL A 77 -14.68 -17.16 1.49
N ARG A 78 -13.74 -16.63 2.29
CA ARG A 78 -13.78 -16.69 3.75
C ARG A 78 -13.28 -15.38 4.33
N CYS A 79 -13.95 -14.91 5.37
CA CYS A 79 -13.51 -13.80 6.21
C CYS A 79 -13.53 -14.28 7.66
N LYS A 80 -12.39 -14.20 8.33
CA LYS A 80 -12.20 -14.60 9.73
C LYS A 80 -11.75 -13.40 10.55
N SER A 81 -12.14 -13.35 11.81
CA SER A 81 -11.68 -12.36 12.79
C SER A 81 -11.21 -13.09 14.04
N GLU A 82 -9.92 -12.97 14.34
CA GLU A 82 -9.30 -13.52 15.55
C GLU A 82 -8.79 -12.34 16.38
N GLU A 83 -9.31 -12.15 17.59
CA GLU A 83 -8.97 -11.02 18.46
C GLU A 83 -9.16 -9.62 17.82
N GLY A 84 -10.05 -9.53 16.83
CA GLY A 84 -10.30 -8.30 16.06
C GLY A 84 -9.36 -8.10 14.87
N ILE A 85 -8.45 -9.05 14.62
CA ILE A 85 -7.60 -9.08 13.42
C ILE A 85 -8.35 -9.79 12.31
N ILE A 86 -8.58 -9.08 11.21
CA ILE A 86 -9.30 -9.60 10.05
C ILE A 86 -8.32 -10.35 9.13
N THR A 87 -8.76 -11.53 8.70
CA THR A 87 -8.14 -12.32 7.62
C THR A 87 -9.18 -12.58 6.56
N LEU A 88 -8.89 -12.19 5.32
CA LEU A 88 -9.72 -12.49 4.15
C LEU A 88 -9.01 -13.49 3.26
N GLU A 89 -9.77 -14.42 2.69
CA GLU A 89 -9.28 -15.49 1.82
C GLU A 89 -10.27 -15.67 0.66
N PHE A 90 -9.75 -15.84 -0.55
CA PHE A 90 -10.56 -16.14 -1.72
C PHE A 90 -9.72 -16.74 -2.84
N THR A 91 -10.38 -17.35 -3.82
CA THR A 91 -9.77 -17.83 -5.06
C THR A 91 -10.50 -17.22 -6.25
N ARG A 92 -9.76 -16.75 -7.25
CA ARG A 92 -10.30 -16.19 -8.48
C ARG A 92 -9.49 -16.66 -9.70
N PRO A 93 -10.07 -16.70 -10.91
CA PRO A 93 -9.29 -16.93 -12.11
C PRO A 93 -8.34 -15.76 -12.39
N LEU A 94 -7.18 -16.05 -13.00
CA LEU A 94 -6.22 -15.03 -13.46
C LEU A 94 -6.83 -14.12 -14.54
N LYS A 95 -7.74 -14.68 -15.35
CA LYS A 95 -8.49 -13.97 -16.38
C LYS A 95 -9.98 -14.05 -16.06
N PRO A 96 -10.65 -12.92 -15.83
CA PRO A 96 -12.10 -12.88 -15.62
C PRO A 96 -12.86 -13.44 -16.83
N SER A 97 -13.87 -14.29 -16.58
CA SER A 97 -14.77 -14.79 -17.61
C SER A 97 -15.86 -13.75 -17.90
N CYS A 98 -15.64 -12.90 -18.92
CA CYS A 98 -16.55 -11.82 -19.26
C CYS A 98 -17.17 -11.98 -20.65
N SER A 99 -18.49 -11.79 -20.73
CA SER A 99 -19.23 -11.69 -21.99
C SER A 99 -19.16 -10.30 -22.63
N HIS A 100 -19.04 -9.23 -21.81
CA HIS A 100 -18.99 -7.84 -22.27
C HIS A 100 -17.74 -7.13 -21.72
N ARG A 101 -16.92 -6.55 -22.62
CA ARG A 101 -15.63 -5.93 -22.27
C ARG A 101 -15.75 -4.60 -21.53
N ASP A 102 -16.94 -4.00 -21.48
CA ASP A 102 -17.14 -2.67 -20.88
C ASP A 102 -17.20 -2.70 -19.35
N ARG A 103 -17.41 -3.88 -18.76
CA ARG A 103 -17.44 -4.05 -17.30
C ARG A 103 -16.03 -3.88 -16.70
N PRO A 104 -15.85 -3.05 -15.66
CA PRO A 104 -14.53 -2.80 -15.06
C PRO A 104 -13.80 -4.08 -14.65
N GLU A 105 -14.50 -5.04 -14.04
CA GLU A 105 -13.96 -6.32 -13.58
C GLU A 105 -13.27 -7.12 -14.69
N CYS A 106 -13.63 -6.93 -15.95
CA CYS A 106 -13.04 -7.65 -17.08
C CYS A 106 -11.61 -7.21 -17.40
N LYS A 107 -11.23 -6.01 -16.95
CA LYS A 107 -9.87 -5.49 -17.08
C LYS A 107 -8.99 -5.86 -15.87
N ASN A 108 -9.56 -6.46 -14.83
CA ASN A 108 -8.85 -6.98 -13.66
C ASN A 108 -8.14 -8.31 -13.98
N MET A 109 -7.28 -8.30 -15.00
CA MET A 109 -6.49 -9.45 -15.42
C MET A 109 -5.17 -9.48 -14.65
N ILE A 110 -4.78 -10.66 -14.17
CA ILE A 110 -3.48 -10.88 -13.53
C ILE A 110 -2.59 -11.65 -14.50
N ASP A 111 -1.50 -11.02 -14.92
CA ASP A 111 -0.42 -11.70 -15.61
C ASP A 111 0.63 -12.15 -14.58
N PRO A 112 0.77 -13.48 -14.32
CA PRO A 112 1.68 -14.00 -13.31
C PRO A 112 3.17 -13.79 -13.64
N THR A 113 3.49 -13.40 -14.89
CA THR A 113 4.86 -13.09 -15.33
C THR A 113 5.28 -11.66 -14.99
N THR A 114 4.31 -10.78 -14.72
CA THR A 114 4.56 -9.38 -14.34
C THR A 114 4.37 -9.16 -12.84
N PRO A 115 5.07 -8.19 -12.23
CA PRO A 115 4.84 -7.87 -10.81
C PRO A 115 3.43 -7.33 -10.58
N LEU A 116 2.65 -8.01 -9.75
CA LEU A 116 1.33 -7.54 -9.29
C LEU A 116 1.55 -6.45 -8.23
N LYS A 117 1.04 -5.25 -8.48
CA LYS A 117 1.07 -4.17 -7.49
C LYS A 117 -0.12 -4.29 -6.56
N VAL A 118 0.16 -4.36 -5.26
CA VAL A 118 -0.84 -4.51 -4.21
C VAL A 118 -0.73 -3.35 -3.23
N ILE A 119 -1.84 -2.67 -3.01
CA ILE A 119 -2.04 -1.70 -1.93
C ILE A 119 -2.95 -2.30 -0.88
N TRP A 120 -2.94 -1.76 0.34
CA TRP A 120 -3.82 -2.22 1.41
C TRP A 120 -4.34 -1.05 2.24
N ALA A 121 -5.50 -1.26 2.86
CA ALA A 121 -6.14 -0.30 3.74
C ALA A 121 -6.90 -1.01 4.86
N MET A 122 -6.98 -0.37 6.02
CA MET A 122 -7.76 -0.80 7.18
C MET A 122 -8.53 0.39 7.74
N GLY A 123 -9.75 0.13 8.21
CA GLY A 123 -10.59 1.15 8.82
C GLY A 123 -11.53 0.60 9.87
N ALA A 124 -12.37 1.48 10.42
CA ALA A 124 -13.21 1.15 11.57
C ALA A 124 -14.50 0.41 11.19
N LYS A 125 -15.04 0.63 9.98
CA LYS A 125 -16.34 0.07 9.59
C LYS A 125 -16.50 -0.05 8.09
N TRP A 126 -17.11 -1.13 7.64
CA TRP A 126 -17.54 -1.34 6.26
C TRP A 126 -19.01 -1.76 6.20
N THR A 127 -19.63 -1.64 5.03
CA THR A 127 -20.99 -2.11 4.75
C THR A 127 -21.13 -2.45 3.27
N ASP A 128 -22.07 -3.33 2.96
CA ASP A 128 -22.51 -3.68 1.60
C ASP A 128 -23.36 -2.60 0.92
N GLY A 129 -24.07 -1.78 1.70
CA GLY A 129 -24.89 -0.66 1.22
C GLY A 129 -24.10 0.59 0.84
N GLN A 130 -24.78 1.74 0.89
CA GLN A 130 -24.18 3.04 0.55
C GLN A 130 -23.02 3.38 1.49
N LEU A 131 -21.83 3.54 0.91
CA LEU A 131 -20.62 3.96 1.62
C LEU A 131 -20.65 5.47 1.90
N THR A 132 -20.05 5.86 3.01
CA THR A 132 -19.93 7.26 3.44
C THR A 132 -18.52 7.53 3.95
N GLU A 133 -18.20 8.78 4.28
CA GLU A 133 -16.92 9.15 4.91
C GLU A 133 -16.62 8.37 6.20
N ARG A 134 -17.63 7.79 6.86
CA ARG A 134 -17.43 6.92 8.03
C ARG A 134 -16.75 5.59 7.70
N ASN A 135 -16.71 5.22 6.42
CA ASN A 135 -16.05 4.01 5.92
C ASN A 135 -14.59 4.28 5.50
N MET A 136 -14.14 5.53 5.57
CA MET A 136 -12.78 5.92 5.24
C MET A 136 -11.76 5.13 6.06
N HIS A 137 -10.70 4.68 5.39
CA HIS A 137 -9.61 3.96 6.05
C HIS A 137 -8.88 4.88 7.03
N SER A 138 -8.45 4.33 8.16
CA SER A 138 -7.60 5.05 9.12
C SER A 138 -6.12 4.75 8.91
N VAL A 139 -5.80 3.62 8.28
CA VAL A 139 -4.42 3.19 8.04
C VAL A 139 -4.34 2.56 6.65
N THR A 140 -3.33 2.97 5.87
CA THR A 140 -3.11 2.46 4.51
C THR A 140 -1.62 2.23 4.22
N SER A 141 -1.36 1.51 3.14
CA SER A 141 -0.03 1.46 2.53
C SER A 141 0.34 2.82 1.95
N GLN A 142 1.54 3.32 2.25
CA GLN A 142 2.05 4.54 1.61
C GLN A 142 2.49 4.32 0.16
N ARG A 143 2.81 3.07 -0.20
CA ARG A 143 3.31 2.65 -1.51
C ARG A 143 2.81 1.26 -1.86
N PRO A 144 2.66 0.94 -3.16
CA PRO A 144 2.32 -0.41 -3.58
C PRO A 144 3.46 -1.39 -3.27
N VAL A 145 3.09 -2.60 -2.87
CA VAL A 145 4.00 -3.75 -2.79
C VAL A 145 3.97 -4.46 -4.14
N ARG A 146 5.14 -4.68 -4.74
CA ARG A 146 5.30 -5.44 -5.98
C ARG A 146 5.45 -6.92 -5.62
N VAL A 147 4.46 -7.71 -6.01
CA VAL A 147 4.42 -9.15 -5.76
C VAL A 147 4.77 -9.89 -7.05
N MET A 148 5.90 -10.57 -7.06
CA MET A 148 6.32 -11.42 -8.18
C MET A 148 5.74 -12.82 -7.98
N LEU A 149 4.57 -13.04 -8.56
CA LEU A 149 3.73 -14.19 -8.25
C LEU A 149 4.42 -15.54 -8.53
N THR A 150 5.14 -15.65 -9.64
CA THR A 150 5.90 -16.84 -10.05
C THR A 150 7.20 -17.06 -9.28
N ARG A 151 7.81 -15.98 -8.79
CA ARG A 151 9.08 -16.04 -8.02
C ARG A 151 8.87 -16.23 -6.52
N GLY A 152 7.65 -16.04 -6.02
CA GLY A 152 7.37 -16.13 -4.59
C GLY A 152 7.95 -14.96 -3.78
N SER A 153 8.31 -13.85 -4.42
CA SER A 153 8.93 -12.69 -3.77
C SER A 153 7.98 -11.49 -3.74
N ALA A 154 8.10 -10.67 -2.70
CA ALA A 154 7.38 -9.40 -2.58
C ALA A 154 8.37 -8.30 -2.17
N GLU A 155 8.37 -7.20 -2.91
CA GLU A 155 9.27 -6.07 -2.71
C GLU A 155 8.45 -4.77 -2.58
N ALA A 156 8.77 -3.93 -1.60
CA ALA A 156 8.17 -2.60 -1.54
C ALA A 156 8.72 -1.75 -2.68
N ASP A 157 7.87 -0.95 -3.34
CA ASP A 157 8.36 -0.01 -4.36
C ASP A 157 9.24 1.05 -3.69
N GLN A 158 10.56 0.94 -3.84
CA GLN A 158 11.53 1.87 -3.25
C GLN A 158 12.06 2.83 -4.31
N ASP A 159 11.42 3.99 -4.45
CA ASP A 159 12.07 5.15 -5.07
C ASP A 159 13.07 5.76 -4.08
N LEU A 160 14.23 5.11 -3.93
CA LEU A 160 15.36 5.61 -3.14
C LEU A 160 16.08 6.80 -3.79
N ARG A 161 15.83 7.08 -5.07
CA ARG A 161 16.57 8.08 -5.86
C ARG A 161 16.55 9.48 -5.24
N PRO A 162 15.41 10.01 -4.74
CA PRO A 162 15.38 11.36 -4.17
C PRO A 162 16.10 11.43 -2.82
N VAL A 163 15.90 10.44 -1.96
CA VAL A 163 16.48 10.39 -0.61
C VAL A 163 18.00 10.22 -0.68
N LEU A 164 18.48 9.36 -1.57
CA LEU A 164 19.91 9.16 -1.80
C LEU A 164 20.56 10.44 -2.35
N GLY A 165 19.89 11.16 -3.26
CA GLY A 165 20.38 12.43 -3.80
C GLY A 165 20.49 13.53 -2.74
N VAL A 166 19.46 13.72 -1.92
CA VAL A 166 19.48 14.71 -0.82
C VAL A 166 20.53 14.33 0.23
N HIS A 167 20.61 13.06 0.61
CA HIS A 167 21.62 12.59 1.56
C HIS A 167 23.05 12.83 1.04
N GLY A 168 23.32 12.45 -0.22
CA GLY A 168 24.61 12.69 -0.86
C GLY A 168 24.96 14.18 -0.95
N PHE A 169 23.98 15.02 -1.29
CA PHE A 169 24.17 16.48 -1.34
C PHE A 169 24.48 17.06 0.05
N MET A 170 23.76 16.66 1.09
CA MET A 170 24.04 17.08 2.47
C MET A 170 25.43 16.64 2.94
N MET A 171 25.85 15.42 2.57
CA MET A 171 27.21 14.93 2.87
C MET A 171 28.28 15.74 2.13
N PHE A 172 28.06 16.10 0.86
CA PHE A 172 28.96 16.98 0.13
C PHE A 172 29.04 18.38 0.74
N LEU A 173 27.91 19.00 1.12
CA LEU A 173 27.93 20.29 1.80
C LEU A 173 28.66 20.23 3.14
N ALA A 174 28.39 19.21 3.95
CA ALA A 174 29.00 19.07 5.27
C ALA A 174 30.52 18.80 5.18
N TRP A 175 30.93 17.81 4.40
CA TRP A 175 32.31 17.34 4.35
C TRP A 175 33.16 18.04 3.29
N GLY A 176 32.57 18.42 2.16
CA GLY A 176 33.27 19.07 1.05
C GLY A 176 33.39 20.58 1.22
N ILE A 177 32.44 21.23 1.90
CA ILE A 177 32.40 22.70 2.00
C ILE A 177 32.51 23.18 3.45
N LEU A 178 31.60 22.79 4.34
CA LEU A 178 31.51 23.35 5.68
C LEU A 178 32.70 22.97 6.57
N LEU A 179 33.15 21.71 6.54
CA LEU A 179 34.31 21.28 7.31
C LEU A 179 35.62 21.94 6.83
N PRO A 180 35.99 21.86 5.54
CA PRO A 180 37.17 22.56 5.03
C PRO A 180 37.07 24.08 5.18
N GLY A 181 35.88 24.66 4.91
CA GLY A 181 35.60 26.08 5.07
C GLY A 181 35.73 26.54 6.52
N GLY A 182 35.27 25.73 7.49
CA GLY A 182 35.44 25.98 8.92
C GLY A 182 36.91 25.94 9.34
N ILE A 183 37.68 24.96 8.87
CA ILE A 183 39.12 24.86 9.12
C ILE A 183 39.87 26.09 8.56
N LEU A 184 39.56 26.50 7.33
CA LEU A 184 40.14 27.69 6.71
C LEU A 184 39.75 28.96 7.47
N SER A 185 38.47 29.11 7.81
CA SER A 185 37.97 30.25 8.60
C SER A 185 38.70 30.36 9.94
N ALA A 186 38.81 29.27 10.69
CA ALA A 186 39.55 29.24 11.96
C ALA A 186 41.04 29.59 11.77
N ARG A 187 41.66 29.14 10.68
CA ARG A 187 43.07 29.40 10.39
C ARG A 187 43.37 30.86 10.06
N TYR A 188 42.50 31.51 9.29
CA TYR A 188 42.75 32.85 8.75
C TYR A 188 42.07 33.97 9.56
N LEU A 189 40.93 33.70 10.21
CA LEU A 189 40.24 34.69 11.05
C LEU A 189 40.83 34.80 12.46
N LYS A 190 41.77 33.93 12.86
CA LYS A 190 42.49 34.01 14.15
C LYS A 190 43.24 35.34 14.39
N HIS A 191 43.50 36.10 13.33
CA HIS A 191 44.20 37.39 13.39
C HIS A 191 43.26 38.60 13.52
N ILE A 192 41.94 38.41 13.40
CA ILE A 192 40.96 39.46 13.66
C ILE A 192 40.84 39.61 15.18
N LYS A 193 41.55 40.60 15.73
CA LYS A 193 41.50 40.95 17.15
C LYS A 193 40.10 41.44 17.53
N GLY A 194 39.47 40.73 18.46
CA GLY A 194 38.28 41.16 19.18
C GLY A 194 37.45 39.98 19.66
N ASP A 195 37.00 40.00 20.91
CA ASP A 195 36.17 39.00 21.62
C ASP A 195 34.82 38.61 20.96
N GLY A 196 34.61 38.91 19.68
CA GLY A 196 33.37 38.64 18.95
C GLY A 196 33.13 37.15 18.65
N TRP A 197 34.19 36.38 18.40
CA TRP A 197 34.06 34.95 18.08
C TRP A 197 33.46 34.13 19.23
N PHE A 198 33.87 34.40 20.47
CA PHE A 198 33.35 33.74 21.68
C PHE A 198 31.91 34.12 22.03
N LYS A 199 31.37 35.20 21.45
CA LYS A 199 29.98 35.63 21.64
C LYS A 199 29.03 35.14 20.55
N ILE A 200 29.56 34.65 19.44
CA ILE A 200 28.79 34.19 18.27
C ILE A 200 28.76 32.65 18.19
N HIS A 201 29.77 31.96 18.72
CA HIS A 201 29.74 30.52 18.96
C HIS A 201 28.89 30.20 20.20
#